data_AF-A0A5C7XGC4-F1
#
_entry.id   AF-A0A5C7XGC4-F1
#
_cell.length_a   1.000
_cell.length_b   1.000
_cell.length_c   1.000
_cell.angle_alpha   90.00
_cell.angle_beta   90.00
_cell.angle_gamma   90.00
#
_symmetry.space_group_name_H-M   'P 1'
#
loop_
_entity.id
_entity.type
_entity.pdbx_description
1 polymer ?
#
loop_
_entity_poly.entity_id
_entity_poly.type
_entity_poly.pdbx_seq_one_letter_code
_entity_poly.pdbx_strand_id
1 'polypeptide(L)'
;TREDNDEMRLRAGEALSHLTLTATAMGLASCPLTEPLNDMRSRLGLACEVFDAEAHPQALIRLGLPPDEAPPPPTERRPVSETTAWTT
;
A
#
# COMPACT_ATOMS: atom_id res chain seq x y z
N THR A 1 -7.32 -5.55 8.07
CA THR A 1 -7.30 -5.10 9.48
C THR A 1 -8.56 -5.54 10.19
N ARG A 2 -8.62 -5.49 11.53
CA ARG A 2 -9.81 -5.93 12.27
C ARG A 2 -10.98 -4.96 12.18
N GLU A 3 -10.67 -3.66 12.03
CA GLU A 3 -11.64 -2.58 11.84
C GLU A 3 -11.25 -1.73 10.61
N ASP A 4 -12.16 -0.87 10.17
CA ASP A 4 -11.96 0.12 9.10
C ASP A 4 -12.08 1.56 9.62
N ASN A 5 -11.37 1.83 10.71
CA ASN A 5 -11.24 3.15 11.32
C ASN A 5 -9.88 3.80 10.95
N ASP A 6 -9.69 5.07 11.32
CA ASP A 6 -8.49 5.81 10.94
C ASP A 6 -7.20 5.25 11.56
N GLU A 7 -7.27 4.69 12.77
CA GLU A 7 -6.13 4.02 13.40
C GLU A 7 -5.69 2.80 12.59
N MET A 8 -6.65 1.96 12.16
CA MET A 8 -6.35 0.78 11.35
C MET A 8 -5.82 1.14 9.97
N ARG A 9 -6.29 2.26 9.38
CA ARG A 9 -5.74 2.78 8.11
C ARG A 9 -4.30 3.25 8.27
N LEU A 10 -3.97 3.94 9.36
CA LEU A 10 -2.59 4.34 9.66
C LEU A 10 -1.68 3.11 9.80
N ARG A 11 -2.10 2.13 10.62
CA ARG A 11 -1.35 0.88 10.80
C ARG A 11 -1.19 0.09 9.49
N ALA A 12 -2.20 0.10 8.63
CA ALA A 12 -2.11 -0.51 7.30
C ALA A 12 -1.07 0.22 6.42
N GLY A 13 -1.00 1.55 6.48
CA GLY A 13 0.03 2.34 5.82
C GLY A 13 1.44 2.02 6.32
N GLU A 14 1.63 1.91 7.63
CA GLU A 14 2.90 1.51 8.25
C GLU A 14 3.33 0.10 7.80
N ALA A 15 2.41 -0.85 7.84
CA ALA A 15 2.66 -2.22 7.37
C ALA A 15 3.01 -2.25 5.88
N LEU A 16 2.29 -1.48 5.05
CA LEU A 16 2.54 -1.40 3.62
C LEU A 16 3.93 -0.80 3.31
N SER A 17 4.32 0.24 4.05
CA SER A 17 5.66 0.83 3.97
C SER A 17 6.74 -0.19 4.33
N HIS A 18 6.56 -0.89 5.45
CA HIS A 18 7.49 -1.92 5.90
C HIS A 18 7.64 -3.04 4.87
N LEU A 19 6.52 -3.55 4.33
CA LEU A 19 6.53 -4.60 3.31
C LEU A 19 7.23 -4.14 2.02
N THR A 20 6.95 -2.93 1.55
CA THR A 20 7.53 -2.37 0.32
C THR A 20 9.05 -2.19 0.46
N LEU A 21 9.50 -1.64 1.59
CA LEU A 21 10.92 -1.46 1.88
C LEU A 21 11.64 -2.82 2.06
N THR A 22 10.99 -3.79 2.70
CA THR A 22 11.53 -5.15 2.85
C THR A 22 11.68 -5.83 1.49
N ALA A 23 10.64 -5.77 0.64
CA ALA A 23 10.70 -6.30 -0.72
C ALA A 23 11.86 -5.68 -1.52
N THR A 24 12.02 -4.36 -1.42
CA THR A 24 13.11 -3.63 -2.07
C THR A 24 14.48 -4.11 -1.58
N ALA A 25 14.66 -4.27 -0.27
CA ALA A 25 15.92 -4.77 0.32
C ALA A 25 16.23 -6.22 -0.11
N MET A 26 15.21 -7.01 -0.41
CA MET A 26 15.34 -8.37 -0.94
C MET A 26 15.50 -8.42 -2.47
N GLY A 27 15.53 -7.27 -3.16
CA GLY A 27 15.64 -7.22 -4.62
C GLY A 27 14.36 -7.60 -5.37
N LEU A 28 13.20 -7.57 -4.69
CA LEU A 28 11.90 -7.83 -5.31
C LEU A 28 11.27 -6.53 -5.81
N ALA A 29 10.59 -6.63 -6.95
CA ALA A 29 9.66 -5.60 -7.40
C ALA A 29 8.38 -5.64 -6.56
N SER A 30 7.84 -4.46 -6.25
CA SER A 30 6.59 -4.32 -5.50
C SER A 30 5.67 -3.26 -6.11
N CYS A 31 4.36 -3.53 -6.13
CA CYS A 31 3.35 -2.59 -6.60
C CYS A 31 2.11 -2.64 -5.68
N PRO A 32 2.02 -1.72 -4.71
CA PRO A 32 0.81 -1.50 -3.92
C PRO A 32 -0.37 -1.03 -4.78
N LEU A 33 -1.58 -1.51 -4.46
CA LEU A 33 -2.82 -1.22 -5.16
C LEU A 33 -3.95 -0.99 -4.14
N THR A 34 -4.57 0.17 -4.20
CA THR A 34 -5.76 0.51 -3.39
C THR A 34 -7.02 0.66 -4.25
N GLU A 35 -6.87 1.06 -5.52
CA GLU A 35 -7.98 1.26 -6.46
C GLU A 35 -8.96 0.06 -6.55
N PRO A 36 -8.51 -1.21 -6.59
CA PRO A 36 -9.45 -2.34 -6.64
C PRO A 36 -10.38 -2.45 -5.43
N LEU A 37 -10.06 -1.78 -4.32
CA LEU A 37 -10.86 -1.77 -3.09
C LEU A 37 -11.87 -0.63 -3.03
N ASN A 38 -11.84 0.32 -3.99
CA ASN A 38 -12.79 1.44 -4.04
C ASN A 38 -14.22 0.97 -4.35
N ASP A 39 -14.36 -0.09 -5.16
CA ASP A 39 -15.65 -0.71 -5.41
C ASP A 39 -16.09 -1.55 -4.20
N MET A 40 -17.22 -1.18 -3.59
CA MET A 40 -17.74 -1.84 -2.40
C MET A 40 -18.00 -3.33 -2.61
N ARG A 41 -18.49 -3.73 -3.81
CA ARG A 41 -18.74 -5.13 -4.11
C ARG A 41 -17.44 -5.92 -4.14
N SER A 42 -16.42 -5.41 -4.83
CA SER A 42 -15.10 -6.04 -4.93
C SER A 42 -14.43 -6.17 -3.55
N ARG A 43 -14.51 -5.11 -2.73
CA ARG A 43 -13.99 -5.13 -1.35
C ARG A 43 -14.70 -6.15 -0.45
N LEU A 44 -16.03 -6.22 -0.52
CA LEU A 44 -16.82 -7.21 0.24
C LEU A 44 -16.56 -8.64 -0.25
N GLY A 45 -16.48 -8.84 -1.56
CA GLY A 45 -16.13 -10.13 -2.15
C GLY A 45 -14.78 -10.62 -1.62
N LEU A 46 -13.75 -9.78 -1.67
CA LEU A 46 -12.43 -10.12 -1.12
C LEU A 46 -12.48 -10.40 0.39
N ALA A 47 -13.21 -9.58 1.17
CA ALA A 47 -13.35 -9.79 2.60
C ALA A 47 -14.02 -11.14 2.93
N CYS A 48 -15.09 -11.49 2.23
CA CYS A 48 -15.82 -12.74 2.46
C CYS A 48 -15.06 -13.96 1.95
N GLU A 49 -14.50 -13.91 0.73
CA GLU A 49 -13.93 -15.07 0.06
C GLU A 49 -12.51 -15.43 0.54
N VAL A 50 -11.75 -14.44 1.01
CA VAL A 50 -10.34 -14.64 1.42
C VAL A 50 -10.16 -14.52 2.93
N PHE A 51 -11.02 -13.76 3.61
CA PHE A 51 -10.87 -13.46 5.04
C PHE A 51 -12.10 -13.84 5.88
N ASP A 52 -13.02 -14.66 5.35
CA ASP A 52 -14.24 -15.12 6.04
C ASP A 52 -15.07 -13.97 6.68
N ALA A 53 -15.02 -12.78 6.06
CA ALA A 53 -15.61 -11.54 6.55
C ALA A 53 -15.09 -11.07 7.93
N GLU A 54 -13.97 -11.61 8.41
CA GLU A 54 -13.34 -11.24 9.69
C GLU A 54 -12.33 -10.10 9.57
N ALA A 55 -12.05 -9.65 8.34
CA ALA A 55 -11.09 -8.58 8.08
C ALA A 55 -11.59 -7.55 7.07
N HIS A 56 -11.01 -6.36 7.19
CA HIS A 56 -11.18 -5.23 6.28
C HIS A 56 -9.91 -5.12 5.42
N PRO A 57 -9.92 -5.51 4.13
CA PRO A 57 -8.79 -5.31 3.23
C PRO A 57 -8.49 -3.82 3.07
N GLN A 58 -7.21 -3.45 3.19
CA GLN A 58 -6.75 -2.04 3.15
C GLN A 58 -5.91 -1.74 1.90
N ALA A 59 -5.18 -2.72 1.40
CA ALA A 59 -4.42 -2.64 0.15
C ALA A 59 -4.15 -4.06 -0.39
N LEU A 60 -3.91 -4.17 -1.70
CA LEU A 60 -3.27 -5.33 -2.31
C LEU A 60 -1.83 -4.96 -2.66
N ILE A 61 -0.94 -5.95 -2.73
CA ILE A 61 0.44 -5.75 -3.18
C ILE A 61 0.82 -6.84 -4.16
N ARG A 62 1.27 -6.45 -5.36
CA ARG A 62 1.96 -7.38 -6.26
C ARG A 62 3.42 -7.43 -5.87
N LEU A 63 3.98 -8.63 -5.77
CA LEU A 63 5.39 -8.89 -5.46
C LEU A 63 5.94 -9.89 -6.46
N GLY A 64 7.20 -9.71 -6.86
CA GLY A 64 7.85 -10.63 -7.79
C GLY A 64 9.26 -10.20 -8.17
N LEU A 65 9.84 -10.94 -9.10
CA LEU A 65 11.12 -10.57 -9.68
C LEU A 65 10.95 -9.30 -10.55
N PRO A 66 11.88 -8.34 -10.49
CA PRO A 66 11.86 -7.21 -11.41
C PRO A 66 12.10 -7.69 -12.85
N PRO A 67 11.56 -6.98 -13.85
CA PRO A 67 11.92 -7.24 -15.24
C PRO A 67 13.39 -6.87 -15.49
N ASP A 68 13.98 -7.40 -16.56
CA ASP A 68 15.36 -7.10 -16.97
C ASP A 68 15.52 -5.67 -17.53
N GLU A 69 14.43 -4.96 -17.76
CA GLU A 69 14.41 -3.59 -18.26
C GLU A 69 14.87 -2.59 -17.18
N ALA A 70 15.54 -1.51 -17.62
CA ALA A 70 15.87 -0.42 -16.74
C ALA A 70 14.60 0.20 -16.14
N PRO A 71 14.59 0.53 -14.82
CA PRO A 71 13.42 1.13 -14.20
C PRO A 71 13.14 2.52 -14.81
N PRO A 72 11.86 2.94 -14.86
CA PRO A 72 11.51 4.29 -15.28
C PRO A 72 12.15 5.33 -14.34
N PRO A 73 12.29 6.59 -14.80
CA PRO A 73 12.79 7.65 -13.93
C PRO A 73 11.90 7.79 -12.68
N PRO A 74 12.48 8.22 -11.54
CA PRO A 74 11.71 8.43 -10.31
C PRO A 74 10.54 9.39 -10.54
N THR A 75 9.40 9.09 -9.94
CA THR A 75 8.24 9.98 -9.96
C THR A 75 8.55 11.28 -9.24
N GLU A 76 8.06 12.40 -9.77
CA GLU A 76 8.25 13.71 -9.15
C GLU A 76 7.68 13.76 -7.73
N ARG A 77 8.30 14.56 -6.85
CA ARG A 77 7.82 14.81 -5.49
C ARG A 77 7.70 16.30 -5.28
N ARG A 78 6.65 16.71 -4.55
CA ARG A 78 6.52 18.09 -4.07
C ARG A 78 7.74 18.46 -3.22
N PRO A 79 8.25 19.70 -3.32
CA PRO A 79 9.37 20.13 -2.50
C PRO A 79 8.98 20.16 -1.01
N VAL A 80 9.98 19.97 -0.14
CA VAL A 80 9.78 19.92 1.33
C VAL A 80 9.11 21.19 1.84
N SER A 81 9.48 22.35 1.29
CA SER A 81 8.90 23.65 1.66
C SER A 81 7.40 23.77 1.38
N GLU A 82 6.85 22.94 0.50
CA GLU A 82 5.41 22.92 0.19
C GLU A 82 4.62 21.97 1.11
N THR A 83 5.30 21.09 1.84
CA THR A 83 4.67 20.02 2.64
C THR A 83 5.01 20.08 4.13
N THR A 84 5.94 20.92 4.55
CA THR A 84 6.41 21.01 5.95
C THR A 84 6.41 22.46 6.43
N ALA A 85 5.84 22.70 7.60
CA ALA A 85 5.95 23.96 8.32
C ALA A 85 6.85 23.78 9.55
N TRP A 86 7.76 24.72 9.79
CA TRP A 86 8.62 24.72 10.96
C TRP A 86 8.04 25.66 12.01
N THR A 87 7.84 25.15 13.22
CA THR A 87 7.48 25.99 14.36
C THR A 87 8.76 26.43 15.05
N THR A 88 8.95 27.74 15.19
CA THR A 88 10.07 28.33 15.94
C THR A 88 9.87 28.19 17.44
#